data_AF-A0A974HLW4-F1
#
_entry.id   AF-A0A974HLW4-F1
#
_cell.length_a   1.000
_cell.length_b   1.000
_cell.length_c   1.000
_cell.angle_alpha   90.00
_cell.angle_beta   90.00
_cell.angle_gamma   90.00
#
_symmetry.space_group_name_H-M   'P 1'
#
loop_
_entity.id
_entity.type
_entity.pdbx_description
1 polymer ?
#
loop_
_entity_poly.entity_id
_entity_poly.type
_entity_poly.pdbx_seq_one_letter_code
_entity_poly.pdbx_strand_id
1 'polypeptide(L)'
;MKQGLRGDIKQLSDDLRKDIGDLGDRTAHLEEKLGEFADAHNELVDYQNRTQAEIERLSNKLEVYMDLAPATLLKRKTFAEITKILRQNNIPYRWGFPVKLIIQRNGTPTVLSTVAEAKKTLAFDKKSSPRRQSPPSSPGKLQKEWQKV
;
A
#
# COMPACT_ATOMS: atom_id res chain seq x y z
N MET A 1 -80.42 -0.20 -20.09
CA MET A 1 -79.16 -0.80 -19.61
C MET A 1 -78.01 -0.74 -20.62
N LYS A 2 -78.18 -1.05 -21.91
CA LYS A 2 -77.05 -1.11 -22.88
C LYS A 2 -76.32 0.22 -23.18
N GLN A 3 -76.97 1.38 -23.01
CA GLN A 3 -76.33 2.67 -23.29
C GLN A 3 -75.38 3.15 -22.17
N GLY A 4 -75.62 2.77 -20.90
CA GLY A 4 -74.74 3.12 -19.77
C GLY A 4 -73.38 2.43 -19.86
N LEU A 5 -73.38 1.13 -20.12
CA LEU A 5 -72.16 0.32 -20.32
C LEU A 5 -71.23 0.89 -21.41
N ARG A 6 -71.79 1.45 -22.49
CA ARG A 6 -70.99 2.04 -23.57
C ARG A 6 -70.33 3.35 -23.15
N GLY A 7 -70.97 4.12 -22.27
CA GLY A 7 -70.40 5.33 -21.67
C GLY A 7 -69.25 5.00 -20.73
N ASP A 8 -69.44 4.02 -19.84
CA ASP A 8 -68.43 3.59 -18.87
C ASP A 8 -67.17 3.02 -19.56
N ILE A 9 -67.35 2.23 -20.63
CA ILE A 9 -66.24 1.71 -21.45
C ILE A 9 -65.47 2.85 -22.14
N LYS A 10 -66.18 3.89 -22.59
CA LYS A 10 -65.54 5.04 -23.24
C LYS A 10 -64.74 5.84 -22.22
N GLN A 11 -65.32 6.13 -21.05
CA GLN A 11 -64.64 6.83 -19.98
C GLN A 11 -63.37 6.08 -19.54
N LEU A 12 -63.48 4.77 -19.32
CA LEU A 12 -62.33 3.92 -18.99
C LEU A 12 -61.25 3.95 -20.07
N SER A 13 -61.63 3.95 -21.35
CA SER A 13 -60.68 4.04 -22.46
C SER A 13 -59.97 5.40 -22.51
N ASP A 14 -60.67 6.48 -22.18
CA ASP A 14 -60.10 7.82 -22.17
C ASP A 14 -59.16 8.00 -20.97
N ASP A 15 -59.53 7.46 -19.80
CA ASP A 15 -58.70 7.45 -18.59
C ASP A 15 -57.43 6.62 -18.80
N LEU A 16 -57.53 5.41 -19.38
CA LEU A 16 -56.35 4.59 -19.69
C LEU A 16 -55.40 5.26 -20.68
N ARG A 17 -55.93 5.98 -21.69
CA ARG A 17 -55.09 6.74 -22.62
C ARG A 17 -54.33 7.85 -21.92
N LYS A 18 -54.98 8.53 -20.97
CA LYS A 18 -54.34 9.56 -20.16
C LYS A 18 -53.24 8.95 -19.30
N ASP A 19 -53.52 7.86 -18.58
CA ASP A 19 -52.55 7.19 -17.73
C ASP A 19 -51.33 6.68 -18.53
N ILE A 20 -51.54 6.16 -19.75
CA ILE A 20 -50.46 5.76 -20.66
C ILE A 20 -49.59 6.98 -21.03
N GLY A 21 -50.21 8.13 -21.30
CA GLY A 21 -49.50 9.37 -21.56
C GLY A 21 -48.66 9.83 -20.37
N ASP A 22 -49.28 9.91 -19.19
CA ASP A 22 -48.62 10.33 -17.95
C ASP A 22 -47.45 9.39 -17.58
N LEU A 23 -47.60 8.08 -17.82
CA LEU A 23 -46.52 7.11 -17.66
C LEU A 23 -45.39 7.31 -18.69
N GLY A 24 -45.73 7.66 -19.94
CA GLY A 24 -44.76 8.00 -20.98
C GLY A 24 -43.89 9.19 -20.57
N ASP A 25 -44.52 10.26 -20.10
CA ASP A 25 -43.82 11.48 -19.67
C ASP A 25 -42.92 11.21 -18.46
N ARG A 26 -43.40 10.43 -17.49
CA ARG A 26 -42.59 10.01 -16.33
C ARG A 26 -41.41 9.13 -16.74
N THR A 27 -41.60 8.26 -17.73
CA THR A 27 -40.54 7.38 -18.23
C THR A 27 -39.46 8.21 -18.92
N ALA A 28 -39.83 9.15 -19.79
CA ALA A 28 -38.89 10.05 -20.43
C ALA A 28 -38.08 10.88 -19.41
N HIS A 29 -38.73 11.37 -18.36
CA HIS A 29 -38.04 12.10 -17.30
C HIS A 29 -37.06 11.23 -16.50
N LEU A 30 -37.42 9.97 -16.24
CA LEU A 30 -36.51 9.02 -15.59
C LEU A 30 -35.30 8.69 -16.46
N GLU A 31 -35.48 8.53 -17.77
CA GLU A 31 -34.39 8.30 -18.72
C GLU A 31 -33.41 9.47 -18.73
N GLU A 32 -33.92 10.71 -18.77
CA GLU A 32 -33.12 11.93 -18.65
C GLU A 32 -32.31 11.94 -17.35
N LYS A 33 -32.97 11.69 -16.21
CA LYS A 33 -32.32 11.69 -14.89
C LYS A 33 -31.27 10.58 -14.73
N LEU A 34 -31.50 9.42 -15.34
CA LEU A 34 -30.52 8.33 -15.36
C LEU A 34 -29.29 8.70 -16.19
N GLY A 35 -29.46 9.45 -17.28
CA GLY A 35 -28.36 10.02 -18.06
C GLY A 35 -27.51 10.98 -17.22
N GLU A 36 -28.15 11.97 -16.58
CA GLU A 36 -27.46 12.91 -15.69
C GLU A 36 -26.71 12.20 -14.56
N PHE A 37 -27.32 11.17 -13.96
CA PHE A 37 -26.70 10.38 -12.90
C PHE A 37 -25.47 9.60 -13.41
N ALA A 38 -25.56 8.99 -14.59
CA ALA A 38 -24.45 8.26 -15.19
C ALA A 38 -23.25 9.19 -15.47
N ASP A 39 -23.52 10.39 -15.98
CA ASP A 39 -22.49 11.40 -16.23
C ASP A 39 -21.82 11.85 -14.93
N ALA A 40 -22.61 12.21 -13.91
CA ALA A 40 -22.08 12.59 -12.60
C ALA A 40 -21.26 11.45 -11.94
N HIS A 41 -21.71 10.20 -12.09
CA HIS A 41 -20.98 9.05 -11.60
C HIS A 41 -19.64 8.87 -12.32
N ASN A 42 -19.60 9.03 -13.65
CA ASN A 42 -18.36 8.94 -14.42
C ASN A 42 -17.36 10.05 -14.01
N GLU A 43 -17.83 11.28 -13.82
CA GLU A 43 -16.98 12.38 -13.32
C GLU A 43 -16.40 12.08 -11.93
N LEU A 44 -17.22 11.52 -11.03
CA LEU A 44 -16.78 11.14 -9.69
C LEU A 44 -15.72 10.03 -9.72
N VAL A 45 -15.93 9.00 -10.55
CA VAL A 45 -14.96 7.90 -10.74
C VAL A 45 -13.65 8.46 -11.29
N ASP A 46 -13.70 9.35 -12.27
CA ASP A 46 -12.50 10.00 -12.81
C ASP A 46 -11.75 10.80 -11.75
N TYR A 47 -12.47 11.56 -10.92
CA TYR A 47 -11.87 12.30 -9.81
C TYR A 47 -11.21 11.37 -8.78
N GLN A 48 -11.89 10.28 -8.41
CA GLN A 48 -11.36 9.27 -7.51
C GLN A 48 -10.06 8.66 -8.07
N ASN A 49 -10.07 8.27 -9.34
CA ASN A 49 -8.90 7.68 -10.01
C ASN A 49 -7.70 8.64 -10.01
N ARG A 50 -7.93 9.92 -10.30
CA ARG A 50 -6.88 10.95 -10.25
C ARG A 50 -6.31 11.12 -8.84
N THR A 51 -7.17 11.16 -7.84
CA THR A 51 -6.77 11.33 -6.43
C THR A 51 -5.97 10.12 -5.94
N GLN A 52 -6.44 8.91 -6.28
CA GLN A 52 -5.75 7.66 -5.95
C GLN A 52 -4.35 7.60 -6.59
N ALA A 53 -4.24 7.96 -7.87
CA ALA A 53 -2.95 8.01 -8.56
C ALA A 53 -1.98 9.00 -7.91
N GLU A 54 -2.47 10.15 -7.42
CA GLU A 54 -1.64 11.13 -6.72
C GLU A 54 -1.19 10.62 -5.35
N ILE A 55 -2.07 9.96 -4.59
CA ILE A 55 -1.71 9.34 -3.31
C ILE A 55 -0.62 8.29 -3.49
N GLU A 56 -0.73 7.43 -4.51
CA GLU A 56 0.29 6.43 -4.82
C GLU A 56 1.61 7.08 -5.23
N ARG A 57 1.55 8.13 -6.07
CA ARG A 57 2.74 8.91 -6.49
C ARG A 57 3.45 9.53 -5.30
N LEU A 58 2.72 10.08 -4.34
CA LEU A 58 3.28 10.71 -3.14
C LEU A 58 3.78 9.67 -2.13
N SER A 59 3.04 8.58 -1.92
CA SER A 59 3.45 7.50 -1.01
C SER A 59 4.76 6.87 -1.46
N ASN A 60 4.96 6.68 -2.77
CA ASN A 60 6.21 6.16 -3.32
C ASN A 60 7.41 7.10 -3.16
N LYS A 61 7.17 8.38 -2.86
CA LYS A 61 8.22 9.38 -2.61
C LYS A 61 8.48 9.63 -1.13
N LEU A 62 7.61 9.15 -0.25
CA LEU A 62 7.69 9.42 1.18
C LEU A 62 8.66 8.45 1.85
N GLU A 63 9.81 8.96 2.28
CA GLU A 63 10.74 8.21 3.12
C GLU A 63 10.54 8.63 4.58
N VAL A 64 10.08 7.69 5.42
CA VAL A 64 9.89 7.92 6.85
C VAL A 64 11.17 7.58 7.60
N TYR A 65 11.78 8.59 8.20
CA TYR A 65 12.97 8.44 9.02
C TYR A 65 12.62 8.48 10.51
N MET A 66 13.38 7.74 11.33
CA MET A 66 13.31 7.92 12.78
C MET A 66 13.83 9.31 13.17
N ASP A 67 13.17 9.95 14.12
CA ASP A 67 13.67 11.18 14.72
C ASP A 67 14.92 10.88 15.56
N LEU A 68 16.07 11.24 15.01
CA LEU A 68 17.37 11.04 15.64
C LEU A 68 18.04 12.38 15.85
N ALA A 69 18.43 12.65 17.10
CA ALA A 69 19.22 13.83 17.43
C ALA A 69 20.48 13.95 16.53
N PRO A 70 20.92 15.16 16.13
CA PRO A 70 22.09 15.36 15.28
C PRO A 70 23.36 14.68 15.80
N ALA A 71 23.55 14.65 17.13
CA ALA A 71 24.66 13.97 17.78
C ALA A 71 24.66 12.45 17.52
N THR A 72 23.48 11.82 17.43
CA THR A 72 23.32 10.40 17.11
C THR A 72 23.71 10.12 15.66
N LEU A 73 23.28 10.97 14.72
CA LEU A 73 23.66 10.85 13.30
C LEU A 73 25.17 11.00 13.11
N LEU A 74 25.80 11.98 13.79
CA LEU A 74 27.24 12.18 13.73
C LEU A 74 28.00 10.96 14.27
N LYS A 75 27.56 10.40 15.39
CA LYS A 75 28.14 9.16 15.93
C LYS A 75 27.96 7.99 14.94
N ARG A 76 26.81 7.84 14.28
CA ARG A 76 26.62 6.81 13.25
C ARG A 76 27.56 6.99 12.05
N LYS A 77 27.88 8.23 11.65
CA LYS A 77 28.88 8.51 10.60
C LYS A 77 30.27 7.97 10.96
N THR A 78 30.65 7.94 12.24
CA THR A 78 31.96 7.37 12.66
C THR A 78 32.09 5.87 12.35
N PHE A 79 30.97 5.15 12.18
CA PHE A 79 30.95 3.74 11.79
C PHE A 79 30.93 3.54 10.26
N ALA A 80 31.07 4.59 9.45
CA ALA A 80 30.98 4.49 7.98
C ALA A 80 31.92 3.40 7.42
N GLU A 81 33.19 3.41 7.80
CA GLU A 81 34.17 2.40 7.38
C GLU A 81 33.82 0.99 7.85
N ILE A 82 33.28 0.84 9.06
CA ILE A 82 32.84 -0.46 9.58
C ILE A 82 31.67 -0.99 8.74
N THR A 83 30.66 -0.16 8.49
CA THR A 83 29.49 -0.57 7.68
C THR A 83 29.88 -0.85 6.23
N LYS A 84 30.91 -0.19 5.70
CA LYS A 84 31.47 -0.46 4.37
C LYS A 84 32.08 -1.87 4.33
N ILE A 85 32.89 -2.23 5.32
CA ILE A 85 33.48 -3.57 5.44
C ILE A 85 32.37 -4.63 5.59
N LEU A 86 31.36 -4.39 6.43
CA LEU A 86 30.25 -5.33 6.60
C LEU A 86 29.49 -5.58 5.29
N ARG A 87 29.21 -4.53 4.52
CA ARG A 87 28.60 -4.65 3.18
C ARG A 87 29.48 -5.43 2.21
N GLN A 88 30.77 -5.13 2.16
CA GLN A 88 31.72 -5.82 1.27
C GLN A 88 31.85 -7.31 1.57
N ASN A 89 31.66 -7.72 2.83
CA ASN A 89 31.73 -9.13 3.26
C ASN A 89 30.35 -9.79 3.33
N ASN A 90 29.30 -9.13 2.82
CA ASN A 90 27.92 -9.62 2.85
C ASN A 90 27.42 -10.00 4.27
N ILE A 91 27.88 -9.27 5.30
CA ILE A 91 27.47 -9.48 6.69
C ILE A 91 26.25 -8.58 6.97
N PRO A 92 25.07 -9.17 7.26
CA PRO A 92 23.88 -8.38 7.57
C PRO A 92 24.06 -7.64 8.89
N TYR A 93 23.66 -6.37 8.92
CA TYR A 93 23.70 -5.54 10.11
C TYR A 93 22.47 -4.66 10.22
N ARG A 94 22.16 -4.22 11.45
CA ARG A 94 21.11 -3.23 11.72
C ARG A 94 21.55 -2.24 12.79
N TRP A 95 20.94 -1.06 12.75
CA TRP A 95 21.13 -0.05 13.79
C TRP A 95 20.17 -0.29 14.96
N GLY A 96 20.71 -0.44 16.16
CA GLY A 96 20.01 -0.31 17.43
C GLY A 96 20.09 1.12 17.95
N PHE A 97 19.08 1.52 18.73
CA PHE A 97 19.02 2.83 19.36
C PHE A 97 19.94 2.92 20.60
N PRO A 98 20.59 4.07 20.86
CA PRO A 98 20.71 5.24 19.99
C PRO A 98 21.81 5.05 18.91
N VAL A 99 22.96 4.47 19.30
CA VAL A 99 24.12 4.19 18.43
C VAL A 99 24.69 2.81 18.77
N LYS A 100 23.97 1.76 18.38
CA LYS A 100 24.45 0.37 18.52
C LYS A 100 24.43 -0.29 17.16
N LEU A 101 25.53 -0.91 16.74
CA LEU A 101 25.57 -1.67 15.50
C LEU A 101 25.41 -3.15 15.84
N ILE A 102 24.34 -3.79 15.37
CA ILE A 102 24.04 -5.18 15.68
C ILE A 102 24.34 -6.02 14.44
N ILE A 103 25.23 -7.00 14.58
CA ILE A 103 25.62 -7.95 13.53
C ILE A 103 25.29 -9.37 13.96
N GLN A 104 25.16 -10.30 13.03
CA GLN A 104 25.09 -11.73 13.34
C GLN A 104 26.45 -12.39 13.13
N ARG A 105 26.95 -13.07 14.17
CA ARG A 105 28.17 -13.86 14.09
C ARG A 105 27.90 -15.26 14.63
N ASN A 106 28.09 -16.28 13.79
CA ASN A 106 27.81 -17.68 14.15
C ASN A 106 26.40 -17.91 14.71
N GLY A 107 25.40 -17.20 14.19
CA GLY A 107 24.01 -17.26 14.67
C GLY A 107 23.71 -16.43 15.91
N THR A 108 24.72 -15.85 16.57
CA THR A 108 24.54 -15.02 17.76
C THR A 108 24.58 -13.53 17.39
N PRO A 109 23.60 -12.72 17.84
CA PRO A 109 23.64 -11.27 17.65
C PRO A 109 24.72 -10.64 18.54
N THR A 110 25.73 -10.00 17.93
CA THR A 110 26.74 -9.22 18.64
C THR A 110 26.42 -7.74 18.51
N VAL A 111 26.41 -7.04 19.64
CA VAL A 111 26.16 -5.59 19.70
C VAL A 111 27.49 -4.86 19.81
N LEU A 112 27.73 -3.90 18.92
CA LEU A 112 28.95 -3.10 18.87
C LEU A 112 28.57 -1.66 19.20
N SER A 113 29.05 -1.16 20.33
CA SER A 113 28.69 0.19 20.82
C SER A 113 29.75 1.23 20.48
N THR A 114 30.98 0.79 20.13
CA THR A 114 32.08 1.68 19.76
C THR A 114 32.79 1.23 18.48
N VAL A 115 33.42 2.18 17.79
CA VAL A 115 34.24 1.90 16.59
C VAL A 115 35.43 0.99 16.91
N ALA A 116 36.04 1.15 18.09
CA ALA A 116 37.17 0.32 18.52
C ALA A 116 36.76 -1.15 18.73
N GLU A 117 35.64 -1.38 19.41
CA GLU A 117 35.05 -2.71 19.61
C GLU A 117 34.71 -3.38 18.28
N ALA A 118 34.10 -2.62 17.37
CA ALA A 118 33.77 -3.11 16.03
C ALA A 118 35.02 -3.48 15.22
N LYS A 119 36.06 -2.63 15.22
CA LYS A 119 37.34 -2.93 14.56
C LYS A 119 38.00 -4.17 15.13
N LYS A 120 38.03 -4.32 16.45
CA LYS A 120 38.58 -5.51 17.13
C LYS A 120 37.82 -6.77 16.74
N THR A 121 36.49 -6.68 16.70
CA THR A 121 35.60 -7.80 16.34
C THR A 121 35.82 -8.26 14.89
N LEU A 122 35.96 -7.31 13.95
CA LEU A 122 36.20 -7.58 12.54
C LEU A 122 37.64 -8.03 12.23
N ALA A 123 38.64 -7.53 12.96
CA ALA A 123 40.03 -7.96 12.80
C ALA A 123 40.23 -9.44 13.15
N PHE A 124 39.45 -9.97 14.11
CA PHE A 124 39.45 -11.39 14.45
C PHE A 124 38.98 -12.29 13.30
N ASP A 125 38.09 -11.80 12.45
CA ASP A 125 37.47 -12.60 11.39
C ASP A 125 38.40 -12.84 10.19
N LYS A 126 39.37 -11.94 9.94
CA LYS A 126 40.38 -12.13 8.88
C LYS A 126 41.33 -13.32 9.15
N LYS A 127 41.39 -13.84 10.39
CA LYS A 127 42.25 -14.98 10.75
C LYS A 127 41.54 -16.34 10.64
N SER A 128 40.22 -16.38 10.46
CA SER A 128 39.48 -17.63 10.24
C SER A 128 39.29 -17.88 8.74
N SER A 129 40.09 -18.81 8.22
CA SER A 129 39.99 -19.44 6.89
C SER A 129 38.55 -19.92 6.56
N PRO A 130 38.17 -20.05 5.27
CA PRO A 130 36.78 -20.20 4.86
C PRO A 130 36.28 -21.60 5.20
N ARG A 131 35.48 -21.71 6.26
CA ARG A 131 34.75 -22.94 6.53
C ARG A 131 33.58 -23.00 5.55
N ARG A 132 33.67 -23.93 4.58
CA ARG A 132 32.58 -24.35 3.67
C ARG A 132 31.23 -24.27 4.39
N GLN A 133 30.43 -23.26 4.04
CA GLN A 133 29.02 -23.26 4.40
C GLN A 133 28.32 -24.18 3.40
N SER A 134 27.71 -25.24 3.92
CA SER A 134 26.70 -26.01 3.21
C SER A 134 25.57 -25.09 2.73
N PRO A 135 24.86 -25.42 1.63
CA PRO A 135 23.88 -24.54 1.01
C PRO A 135 22.84 -24.07 2.03
N PRO A 136 22.49 -22.77 2.05
CA PRO A 136 21.44 -22.28 2.94
C PRO A 136 20.12 -22.95 2.55
N SER A 137 19.55 -23.68 3.52
CA SER A 137 18.13 -24.01 3.56
C SER A 137 17.34 -22.76 3.18
N SER A 138 16.45 -22.91 2.19
CA SER A 138 15.60 -21.85 1.66
C SER A 138 14.93 -21.04 2.79
N PRO A 139 14.82 -19.71 2.66
CA PRO A 139 14.04 -18.92 3.59
C PRO A 139 12.60 -19.43 3.58
N GLY A 140 12.07 -19.74 4.76
CA GLY A 140 10.67 -20.09 4.95
C GLY A 140 9.78 -19.08 4.24
N LYS A 141 8.86 -19.60 3.42
CA LYS A 141 7.84 -18.85 2.71
C LYS A 141 7.20 -17.83 3.65
N LEU A 142 7.22 -16.56 3.23
CA LEU A 142 6.30 -15.54 3.73
C LEU A 142 4.89 -16.13 3.79
N GLN A 143 4.19 -15.90 4.91
CA GLN A 143 2.79 -16.28 5.07
C GLN A 143 1.96 -15.74 3.90
N LYS A 144 1.20 -16.63 3.26
CA LYS A 144 0.31 -16.36 2.12
C LYS A 144 -0.83 -15.38 2.40
N GLU A 145 -0.94 -14.87 3.62
CA GLU A 145 -2.06 -14.06 4.10
C GLU A 145 -2.01 -12.60 3.65
N TRP A 146 -0.92 -12.16 2.99
CA TRP A 146 -0.76 -10.79 2.49
C TRP A 146 -0.97 -10.63 0.97
N GLN A 147 -1.52 -11.64 0.28
CA GLN A 147 -1.71 -11.60 -1.18
C GLN A 147 -3.16 -11.45 -1.66
N LYS A 148 -4.13 -11.24 -0.75
CA LYS A 148 -5.49 -10.86 -1.16
C LYS A 148 -6.15 -10.00 -0.09
N VAL A 149 -6.19 -8.69 -0.33
CA VAL A 149 -7.43 -7.88 -0.34
C VAL A 149 -7.24 -6.82 -1.41
#